data_AF-A0A523S3Y5-F1
#
_entry.id   AF-A0A523S3Y5-F1
#
_cell.length_a   1.000
_cell.length_b   1.000
_cell.length_c   1.000
_cell.angle_alpha   90.00
_cell.angle_beta   90.00
_cell.angle_gamma   90.00
#
_symmetry.space_group_name_H-M   'P 1'
#
loop_
_entity.id
_entity.type
_entity.pdbx_description
1 polymer ?
#
loop_
_entity_poly.entity_id
_entity_poly.type
_entity_poly.pdbx_seq_one_letter_code
_entity_poly.pdbx_strand_id
1 'polypeptide(L)'
;MAELTIGERKVLEKLAEYDKLVSASELAGELQERNERVISILNSVAEKGLIKLYTREHMTHRLTDEGRSYVKDGLPEERLFDAVVQLGGLAKMEAAVALAGLEMKAKGISVNWARRNGWLEIEKAKGTTILKAKVENAESSVKNVLVLLSKGDVNIPTKLAGGLESAVERTLVEEKTVKMFEAAVDENRRGEIESLLSQTAEGITDLTPELIASGEWRNCTFRPYNVELEPAFVNYGKKHPYNEFIDWLKEVLVGMGFNEWYGPYVETEFWNNDVLFVPQDHVARDFQYEW
;
A
#
# COMPACT_ATOMS: atom_id res chain seq x y z
N MET A 1 15.51 12.54 32.60
CA MET A 1 14.04 12.48 32.57
C MET A 1 13.65 12.53 31.11
N ALA A 2 12.79 11.63 30.64
CA ALA A 2 12.41 11.60 29.23
C ALA A 2 11.62 12.87 28.89
N GLU A 3 12.22 13.79 28.13
CA GLU A 3 11.50 14.97 27.67
C GLU A 3 10.45 14.53 26.63
N LEU A 4 9.22 15.01 26.80
CA LEU A 4 8.15 14.82 25.83
C LEU A 4 8.22 15.94 24.78
N THR A 5 8.08 15.57 23.52
CA THR A 5 7.84 16.56 22.46
C THR A 5 6.42 17.13 22.58
N ILE A 6 6.16 18.28 21.94
CA ILE A 6 4.82 18.89 21.94
C ILE A 6 3.76 17.91 21.42
N GLY A 7 4.10 17.14 20.38
CA GLY A 7 3.22 16.12 19.80
C GLY A 7 2.99 14.93 20.74
N GLU A 8 4.05 14.42 21.38
CA GLU A 8 3.95 13.34 22.37
C GLU A 8 3.10 13.75 23.57
N ARG A 9 3.28 14.97 24.07
CA ARG A 9 2.49 15.49 25.19
C ARG A 9 1.01 15.53 24.85
N LYS A 10 0.66 16.08 23.68
CA LYS A 10 -0.74 16.19 23.22
C LYS A 10 -1.40 14.81 23.07
N VAL A 11 -0.68 13.83 22.50
CA VAL A 11 -1.20 12.46 22.35
C VAL A 11 -1.31 11.75 23.70
N LEU A 12 -0.31 11.90 24.57
CA LEU A 12 -0.28 11.26 25.88
C LEU A 12 -1.31 11.85 26.84
N GLU A 13 -1.51 13.16 26.83
CA GLU A 13 -2.57 13.85 27.58
C GLU A 13 -3.93 13.31 27.19
N LYS A 14 -4.20 13.21 25.88
CA LYS A 14 -5.47 12.70 25.40
C LYS A 14 -5.66 11.22 25.70
N LEU A 15 -4.60 10.42 25.60
CA LEU A 15 -4.64 9.02 25.98
C LEU A 15 -4.87 8.83 27.49
N ALA A 16 -4.35 9.72 28.34
CA ALA A 16 -4.50 9.66 29.79
C ALA A 16 -5.92 9.99 30.30
N GLU A 17 -6.74 10.66 29.47
CA GLU A 17 -8.17 10.82 29.74
C GLU A 17 -8.93 9.49 29.64
N TYR A 18 -8.39 8.51 28.91
CA TYR A 18 -9.00 7.21 28.71
C TYR A 18 -8.40 6.15 29.65
N ASP A 19 -9.26 5.54 30.47
CA ASP A 19 -8.89 4.42 31.35
C ASP A 19 -9.04 3.05 30.68
N LYS A 20 -9.01 3.01 29.33
CA LYS A 20 -9.25 1.82 28.51
C LYS A 20 -8.23 1.73 27.37
N LEU A 21 -8.15 0.57 26.72
CA LEU A 21 -7.45 0.47 25.43
C LEU A 21 -8.17 1.34 24.39
N VAL A 22 -7.41 2.22 23.74
CA VAL A 22 -7.89 3.12 22.69
C VAL A 22 -7.14 2.83 21.40
N SER A 23 -7.86 2.80 20.27
CA SER A 23 -7.24 2.62 18.96
C SER A 23 -6.52 3.90 18.50
N ALA A 24 -5.39 3.75 17.81
CA ALA A 24 -4.67 4.88 17.23
C ALA A 24 -5.54 5.68 16.24
N SER A 25 -6.46 5.00 15.54
CA SER A 25 -7.43 5.63 14.64
C SER A 25 -8.44 6.52 15.38
N GLU A 26 -8.89 6.13 16.56
CA GLU A 26 -9.80 6.91 17.41
C GLU A 26 -9.09 8.16 17.93
N LEU A 27 -7.85 8.00 18.45
CA LEU A 27 -7.01 9.13 18.87
C LEU A 27 -6.70 10.10 17.73
N ALA A 28 -6.41 9.58 16.53
CA ALA A 28 -6.15 10.40 15.35
C ALA A 28 -7.37 11.23 14.93
N GLY A 29 -8.56 10.64 15.00
CA GLY A 29 -9.82 11.32 14.72
C GLY A 29 -10.08 12.48 15.68
N GLU A 30 -9.87 12.27 16.98
CA GLU A 30 -10.08 13.32 18.00
C GLU A 30 -9.03 14.42 17.96
N LEU A 31 -7.77 14.07 17.70
CA LEU A 31 -6.67 15.02 17.64
C LEU A 31 -6.62 15.80 16.31
N GLN A 32 -7.45 15.41 15.33
CA GLN A 32 -7.44 15.88 13.94
C GLN A 32 -6.05 15.77 13.28
N GLU A 33 -5.34 14.68 13.59
CA GLU A 33 -4.00 14.40 13.10
C GLU A 33 -4.01 13.18 12.16
N ARG A 34 -2.95 13.03 11.35
CA ARG A 34 -2.82 11.84 10.50
C ARG A 34 -2.57 10.60 11.36
N ASN A 35 -3.26 9.49 11.07
CA ASN A 35 -3.13 8.23 11.81
C ASN A 35 -1.67 7.74 11.89
N GLU A 36 -0.91 7.85 10.80
CA GLU A 36 0.52 7.51 10.73
C GLU A 36 1.37 8.29 11.74
N ARG A 37 1.08 9.59 11.92
CA ARG A 37 1.77 10.45 12.88
C ARG A 37 1.45 10.03 14.31
N VAL A 38 0.19 9.74 14.61
CA VAL A 38 -0.23 9.26 15.94
C VAL A 38 0.42 7.92 16.26
N ILE A 39 0.46 6.97 15.31
CA ILE A 39 1.15 5.68 15.47
C ILE A 39 2.65 5.88 15.75
N SER A 40 3.32 6.77 15.01
CA SER A 40 4.72 7.10 15.24
C SER A 40 4.96 7.67 16.64
N ILE A 41 4.10 8.59 17.09
CA ILE A 41 4.16 9.17 18.44
C ILE A 41 3.93 8.09 19.50
N LEU A 42 2.91 7.25 19.34
CA LEU A 42 2.62 6.16 20.28
C LEU A 42 3.80 5.17 20.39
N ASN A 43 4.45 4.83 19.27
CA ASN A 43 5.68 4.01 19.31
C ASN A 43 6.79 4.69 20.12
N SER A 44 7.05 5.98 19.89
CA SER A 44 8.08 6.73 20.62
C SER A 44 7.78 6.81 22.13
N VAL A 45 6.52 7.04 22.49
CA VAL A 45 6.09 7.08 23.91
C VAL A 45 6.15 5.68 24.55
N ALA A 46 5.89 4.62 23.78
CA ALA A 46 6.03 3.24 24.23
C ALA A 46 7.49 2.83 24.43
N GLU A 47 8.43 3.29 23.59
CA GLU A 47 9.88 3.09 23.79
C GLU A 47 10.39 3.77 25.07
N LYS A 48 9.82 4.93 25.42
CA LYS A 48 10.04 5.60 26.72
C LYS A 48 9.40 4.84 27.89
N GLY A 49 8.60 3.81 27.61
CA GLY A 49 7.93 2.95 28.57
C GLY A 49 6.77 3.63 29.30
N LEU A 50 6.19 4.69 28.75
CA LEU A 50 5.09 5.43 29.38
C LEU A 50 3.71 4.80 29.05
N ILE A 51 3.62 4.07 27.94
CA ILE A 51 2.38 3.43 27.49
C ILE A 51 2.65 1.99 27.09
N LYS A 52 1.61 1.16 27.14
CA LYS A 52 1.60 -0.18 26.55
C LYS A 52 0.94 -0.12 25.19
N LEU A 53 1.69 -0.50 24.16
CA LEU A 53 1.21 -0.58 22.78
C LEU A 53 0.92 -2.05 22.43
N TYR A 54 -0.30 -2.31 21.97
CA TYR A 54 -0.74 -3.60 21.48
C TYR A 54 -0.96 -3.51 19.97
N THR A 55 -0.46 -4.51 19.25
CA THR A 55 -0.74 -4.66 17.81
C THR A 55 -1.71 -5.82 17.63
N ARG A 56 -2.87 -5.55 17.03
CA ARG A 56 -3.84 -6.56 16.62
C ARG A 56 -3.89 -6.61 15.10
N GLU A 57 -3.74 -7.79 14.55
CA GLU A 57 -3.87 -8.01 13.12
C GLU A 57 -5.29 -8.44 12.80
N HIS A 58 -5.97 -7.69 11.92
CA HIS A 58 -7.28 -8.04 11.42
C HIS A 58 -7.21 -8.27 9.93
N MET A 59 -7.64 -9.46 9.49
CA MET A 59 -7.83 -9.72 8.07
C MET A 59 -9.09 -9.00 7.60
N THR A 60 -8.91 -8.11 6.65
CA THR A 60 -10.00 -7.42 5.96
C THR A 60 -10.13 -7.99 4.55
N HIS A 61 -11.36 -8.05 4.06
CA HIS A 61 -11.67 -8.62 2.75
C HIS A 61 -12.17 -7.48 1.86
N ARG A 62 -11.54 -7.26 0.71
CA ARG A 62 -11.91 -6.21 -0.23
C ARG A 62 -12.26 -6.80 -1.58
N LEU A 63 -13.34 -6.32 -2.18
CA LEU A 63 -13.70 -6.69 -3.56
C LEU A 63 -12.69 -6.15 -4.56
N THR A 64 -12.24 -7.01 -5.47
CA THR A 64 -11.47 -6.64 -6.66
C THR A 64 -12.37 -5.98 -7.70
N ASP A 65 -11.79 -5.40 -8.76
CA ASP A 65 -12.57 -4.78 -9.83
C ASP A 65 -13.49 -5.79 -10.54
N GLU A 66 -13.02 -7.02 -10.73
CA GLU A 66 -13.81 -8.14 -11.27
C GLU A 66 -14.93 -8.54 -10.31
N GLY A 67 -14.64 -8.67 -9.02
CA GLY A 67 -15.65 -8.93 -7.99
C GLY A 67 -16.74 -7.87 -7.94
N ARG A 68 -16.39 -6.59 -8.11
CA ARG A 68 -17.35 -5.47 -8.20
C ARG A 68 -18.21 -5.53 -9.46
N SER A 69 -17.64 -5.93 -10.60
CA SER A 69 -18.40 -6.15 -11.84
C SER A 69 -19.43 -7.25 -11.65
N TYR A 70 -19.04 -8.38 -11.04
CA TYR A 70 -19.95 -9.51 -10.82
C TYR A 70 -21.06 -9.24 -9.79
N VAL A 71 -20.87 -8.30 -8.86
CA VAL A 71 -21.98 -7.82 -8.01
C VAL A 71 -23.05 -7.11 -8.85
N LYS A 72 -22.66 -6.35 -9.88
CA LYS A 72 -23.57 -5.59 -10.74
C LYS A 72 -24.19 -6.44 -11.84
N ASP A 73 -23.34 -7.18 -12.56
CA ASP A 73 -23.71 -7.90 -13.77
C ASP A 73 -24.19 -9.32 -13.48
N GLY A 74 -23.93 -9.84 -12.27
CA GLY A 74 -24.14 -11.23 -11.89
C GLY A 74 -22.91 -12.10 -12.19
N LEU A 75 -22.82 -13.23 -11.49
CA LEU A 75 -21.73 -14.18 -11.69
C LEU A 75 -21.80 -14.81 -13.10
N PRO A 76 -20.67 -15.02 -13.77
CA PRO A 76 -20.66 -15.52 -15.15
C PRO A 76 -21.25 -16.93 -15.27
N GLU A 77 -21.11 -17.78 -14.24
CA GLU A 77 -21.76 -19.10 -14.18
C GLU A 77 -23.29 -19.04 -13.99
N GLU A 78 -23.80 -18.05 -13.26
CA GLU A 78 -25.24 -17.86 -13.02
C GLU A 78 -25.90 -17.31 -14.29
N ARG A 79 -25.27 -16.30 -14.92
CA ARG A 79 -25.70 -15.79 -16.23
C ARG A 79 -25.74 -16.87 -17.31
N LEU A 80 -24.76 -17.77 -17.31
CA LEU A 80 -24.74 -18.89 -18.24
C LEU A 80 -25.87 -19.89 -17.94
N PHE A 81 -26.12 -20.19 -16.67
CA PHE A 81 -27.22 -21.06 -16.26
C PHE A 81 -28.58 -20.47 -16.65
N ASP A 82 -28.82 -19.19 -16.35
CA ASP A 82 -30.06 -18.48 -16.71
C ASP A 82 -30.30 -18.48 -18.22
N ALA A 83 -29.25 -18.25 -19.02
CA ALA A 83 -29.33 -18.34 -20.46
C ALA A 83 -29.70 -19.74 -20.97
N VAL A 84 -29.19 -20.80 -20.34
CA VAL A 84 -29.54 -22.19 -20.70
C VAL A 84 -30.98 -22.51 -20.31
N VAL A 85 -31.45 -22.04 -19.15
CA VAL A 85 -32.85 -22.20 -18.70
C VAL A 85 -33.81 -21.47 -19.64
N GLN A 86 -33.50 -20.23 -20.04
CA GLN A 86 -34.30 -19.45 -21.00
C GLN A 86 -34.39 -20.12 -22.38
N LEU A 87 -33.34 -20.85 -22.79
CA LEU A 87 -33.31 -21.61 -24.04
C LEU A 87 -33.99 -22.99 -23.93
N GLY A 88 -34.70 -23.28 -22.84
CA GLY A 88 -35.46 -24.51 -22.66
C GLY A 88 -34.68 -25.66 -22.02
N GLY A 89 -33.62 -25.36 -21.28
CA GLY A 89 -32.85 -26.32 -20.49
C GLY A 89 -31.81 -27.14 -21.27
N LEU A 90 -31.80 -27.04 -22.60
CA LEU A 90 -30.82 -27.64 -23.52
C LEU A 90 -30.39 -26.62 -24.56
N ALA A 91 -29.16 -26.12 -24.45
CA ALA A 91 -28.66 -25.06 -25.33
C ALA A 91 -27.29 -25.40 -25.92
N LYS A 92 -27.04 -24.96 -27.16
CA LYS A 92 -25.69 -24.95 -27.73
C LYS A 92 -24.82 -23.96 -26.95
N MET A 93 -23.58 -24.33 -26.66
CA MET A 93 -22.65 -23.50 -25.89
C MET A 93 -22.51 -22.07 -26.47
N GLU A 94 -22.45 -21.93 -27.80
CA GLU A 94 -22.33 -20.63 -28.46
C GLU A 94 -23.58 -19.75 -28.29
N ALA A 95 -24.77 -20.35 -28.38
CA ALA A 95 -26.03 -19.64 -28.21
C ALA A 95 -26.23 -19.20 -26.75
N ALA A 96 -25.86 -20.05 -25.78
CA ALA A 96 -25.93 -19.72 -24.36
C ALA A 96 -24.95 -18.61 -23.98
N VAL A 97 -23.72 -18.64 -24.51
CA VAL A 97 -22.70 -17.61 -24.27
C VAL A 97 -23.09 -16.26 -24.87
N ALA A 98 -23.66 -16.27 -26.08
CA ALA A 98 -24.14 -15.06 -26.75
C ALA A 98 -25.32 -14.43 -25.99
N LEU A 99 -26.29 -15.24 -25.54
CA LEU A 99 -27.42 -14.77 -24.76
C LEU A 99 -27.00 -14.28 -23.37
N ALA A 100 -26.03 -14.94 -22.75
CA ALA A 100 -25.49 -14.54 -21.45
C ALA A 100 -24.61 -13.28 -21.53
N GLY A 101 -24.21 -12.82 -22.73
CA GLY A 101 -23.36 -11.65 -22.92
C GLY A 101 -21.96 -11.79 -22.31
N LEU A 102 -21.39 -12.99 -22.36
CA LEU A 102 -20.10 -13.32 -21.75
C LEU A 102 -18.93 -13.07 -22.71
N GLU A 103 -17.85 -12.45 -22.22
CA GLU A 103 -16.61 -12.33 -22.97
C GLU A 103 -15.92 -13.69 -23.19
N MET A 104 -15.02 -13.73 -24.17
CA MET A 104 -14.29 -14.96 -24.55
C MET A 104 -13.47 -15.55 -23.38
N LYS A 105 -12.97 -14.71 -22.47
CA LYS A 105 -12.28 -15.13 -21.24
C LYS A 105 -13.24 -15.74 -20.21
N ALA A 106 -14.42 -15.14 -20.03
CA ALA A 106 -15.44 -15.60 -19.09
C ALA A 106 -16.14 -16.90 -19.52
N LYS A 107 -16.11 -17.25 -20.82
CA LYS A 107 -16.67 -18.50 -21.37
C LYS A 107 -16.06 -19.76 -20.74
N GLY A 108 -14.74 -19.82 -20.59
CA GLY A 108 -14.07 -20.98 -20.00
C GLY A 108 -14.34 -21.11 -18.50
N ILE A 109 -14.35 -19.97 -17.82
CA ILE A 109 -14.54 -19.87 -16.36
C ILE A 109 -15.97 -20.25 -15.96
N SER A 110 -16.97 -19.68 -16.62
CA SER A 110 -18.40 -19.95 -16.38
C SER A 110 -18.75 -21.43 -16.51
N VAL A 111 -18.26 -22.11 -17.54
CA VAL A 111 -18.54 -23.53 -17.81
C VAL A 111 -17.90 -24.44 -16.76
N ASN A 112 -16.67 -24.12 -16.33
CA ASN A 112 -15.97 -24.90 -15.31
C ASN A 112 -16.67 -24.79 -13.95
N TRP A 113 -17.06 -23.58 -13.54
CA TRP A 113 -17.76 -23.36 -12.27
C TRP A 113 -19.20 -23.88 -12.29
N ALA A 114 -19.95 -23.69 -13.38
CA ALA A 114 -21.29 -24.24 -13.50
C ALA A 114 -21.30 -25.78 -13.44
N ARG A 115 -20.27 -26.44 -13.98
CA ARG A 115 -20.08 -27.89 -13.85
C ARG A 115 -19.69 -28.29 -12.42
N ARG A 116 -18.75 -27.58 -11.79
CA ARG A 116 -18.27 -27.86 -10.42
C ARG A 116 -19.38 -27.69 -9.38
N ASN A 117 -20.28 -26.74 -9.59
CA ASN A 117 -21.46 -26.52 -8.74
C ASN A 117 -22.63 -27.46 -9.08
N GLY A 118 -22.52 -28.28 -10.14
CA GLY A 118 -23.55 -29.23 -10.55
C GLY A 118 -24.76 -28.61 -11.27
N TRP A 119 -24.68 -27.35 -11.70
CA TRP A 119 -25.79 -26.65 -12.35
C TRP A 119 -25.95 -27.02 -13.81
N LEU A 120 -24.83 -27.20 -14.52
CA LEU A 120 -24.79 -27.52 -15.95
C LEU A 120 -23.99 -28.81 -16.21
N GLU A 121 -24.52 -29.66 -17.08
CA GLU A 121 -23.86 -30.84 -17.62
C GLU A 121 -23.47 -30.61 -19.08
N ILE A 122 -22.29 -31.07 -19.47
CA ILE A 122 -21.73 -30.88 -20.81
C ILE A 122 -21.85 -32.20 -21.57
N GLU A 123 -22.63 -32.21 -22.63
CA GLU A 123 -22.73 -33.35 -23.55
C GLU A 123 -22.17 -32.96 -24.93
N LYS A 124 -21.42 -33.87 -25.55
CA LYS A 124 -20.97 -33.72 -26.94
C LYS A 124 -21.90 -34.52 -27.84
N ALA A 125 -22.75 -33.83 -28.59
CA ALA A 125 -23.61 -34.44 -29.59
C ALA A 125 -23.26 -33.89 -30.98
N LYS A 126 -22.99 -34.80 -31.94
CA LYS A 126 -22.75 -34.49 -33.36
C LYS A 126 -21.73 -33.37 -33.61
N GLY A 127 -20.61 -33.37 -32.88
CA GLY A 127 -19.53 -32.38 -33.05
C GLY A 127 -19.80 -31.01 -32.41
N THR A 128 -20.96 -30.81 -31.76
CA THR A 128 -21.30 -29.58 -31.03
C THR A 128 -21.42 -29.82 -29.52
N THR A 129 -20.94 -28.87 -28.73
CA THR A 129 -21.02 -28.89 -27.26
C THR A 129 -22.37 -28.36 -26.81
N ILE A 130 -23.16 -29.18 -26.12
CA ILE A 130 -24.49 -28.85 -25.59
C ILE A 130 -24.39 -28.76 -24.06
N LEU A 131 -25.03 -27.72 -23.49
CA LEU A 131 -25.17 -27.52 -22.06
C LEU A 131 -26.59 -27.92 -21.66
N LYS A 132 -26.70 -28.76 -20.62
CA LYS A 132 -27.96 -29.22 -20.05
C LYS A 132 -28.08 -28.75 -18.60
N ALA A 133 -29.20 -28.10 -18.25
CA ALA A 133 -29.47 -27.70 -16.87
C ALA A 133 -29.87 -28.91 -16.01
N LYS A 134 -29.24 -29.05 -14.84
CA LYS A 134 -29.45 -30.16 -13.91
C LYS A 134 -30.30 -29.80 -12.69
N VAL A 135 -30.42 -28.50 -12.40
CA VAL A 135 -31.15 -27.94 -11.26
C VAL A 135 -32.13 -26.89 -11.80
N GLU A 136 -33.24 -26.65 -11.09
CA GLU A 136 -34.23 -25.62 -11.43
C GLU A 136 -33.82 -24.21 -10.96
N ASN A 137 -33.02 -24.12 -9.89
CA ASN A 137 -32.54 -22.86 -9.33
C ASN A 137 -31.05 -22.94 -8.96
N ALA A 138 -30.26 -21.94 -9.37
CA ALA A 138 -28.83 -21.88 -9.09
C ALA A 138 -28.57 -20.89 -7.94
N GLU A 139 -28.33 -21.40 -6.73
CA GLU A 139 -27.92 -20.57 -5.60
C GLU A 139 -26.39 -20.59 -5.42
N SER A 140 -25.77 -19.41 -5.50
CA SER A 140 -24.34 -19.24 -5.30
C SER A 140 -24.04 -18.66 -3.91
N SER A 141 -23.31 -19.40 -3.09
CA SER A 141 -22.76 -18.90 -1.82
C SER A 141 -21.79 -17.72 -2.03
N VAL A 142 -21.06 -17.71 -3.15
CA VAL A 142 -20.12 -16.66 -3.53
C VAL A 142 -20.84 -15.33 -3.78
N LYS A 143 -21.99 -15.35 -4.46
CA LYS A 143 -22.80 -14.14 -4.73
C LYS A 143 -23.21 -13.44 -3.44
N ASN A 144 -23.66 -14.22 -2.45
CA ASN A 144 -24.07 -13.68 -1.15
C ASN A 144 -22.90 -13.00 -0.43
N VAL A 145 -21.70 -13.58 -0.49
CA VAL A 145 -20.48 -12.97 0.06
C VAL A 145 -20.12 -11.68 -0.66
N LEU A 146 -20.15 -11.66 -1.99
CA LEU A 146 -19.83 -10.46 -2.77
C LEU A 146 -20.82 -9.32 -2.49
N VAL A 147 -22.12 -9.62 -2.34
CA VAL A 147 -23.15 -8.63 -2.00
C VAL A 147 -22.97 -8.07 -0.60
N LEU A 148 -22.65 -8.91 0.39
CA LEU A 148 -22.35 -8.47 1.76
C LEU A 148 -21.12 -7.54 1.79
N LEU A 149 -20.04 -7.93 1.12
CA LEU A 149 -18.84 -7.10 1.01
C LEU A 149 -19.10 -5.80 0.25
N SER A 150 -19.98 -5.79 -0.74
CA SER A 150 -20.37 -4.57 -1.45
C SER A 150 -21.18 -3.59 -0.59
N LYS A 151 -21.88 -4.08 0.44
CA LYS A 151 -22.62 -3.24 1.40
C LYS A 151 -21.71 -2.67 2.50
N GLY A 152 -20.45 -3.09 2.55
CA GLY A 152 -19.49 -2.66 3.56
C GLY A 152 -19.52 -3.50 4.84
N ASP A 153 -20.21 -4.65 4.84
CA ASP A 153 -20.20 -5.55 5.98
C ASP A 153 -18.85 -6.26 6.08
N VAL A 154 -18.12 -5.95 7.16
CA VAL A 154 -16.80 -6.53 7.45
C VAL A 154 -16.92 -7.92 8.10
N ASN A 155 -18.09 -8.24 8.68
CA ASN A 155 -18.31 -9.48 9.40
C ASN A 155 -19.09 -10.48 8.55
N ILE A 156 -18.37 -11.45 7.96
CA ILE A 156 -18.98 -12.50 7.15
C ILE A 156 -19.44 -13.64 8.07
N PRO A 157 -20.73 -14.02 8.07
CA PRO A 157 -21.23 -15.13 8.87
C PRO A 157 -20.46 -16.43 8.58
N THR A 158 -20.17 -17.23 9.61
CA THR A 158 -19.47 -18.53 9.48
C THR A 158 -20.13 -19.50 8.50
N LYS A 159 -21.45 -19.38 8.28
CA LYS A 159 -22.18 -20.16 7.27
C LYS A 159 -21.74 -19.88 5.82
N LEU A 160 -21.11 -18.73 5.56
CA LEU A 160 -20.64 -18.30 4.24
C LEU A 160 -19.12 -18.44 4.08
N ALA A 161 -18.42 -19.05 5.04
CA ALA A 161 -16.96 -19.21 5.02
C ALA A 161 -16.47 -19.93 3.73
N GLY A 162 -17.13 -21.02 3.32
CA GLY A 162 -16.76 -21.71 2.07
C GLY A 162 -17.03 -20.88 0.80
N GLY A 163 -17.98 -19.93 0.85
CA GLY A 163 -18.20 -18.97 -0.24
C GLY A 163 -17.11 -17.91 -0.31
N LEU A 164 -16.56 -17.50 0.85
CA LEU A 164 -15.45 -16.57 0.96
C LEU A 164 -14.15 -17.18 0.45
N GLU A 165 -13.83 -18.42 0.87
CA GLU A 165 -12.66 -19.15 0.37
C GLU A 165 -12.69 -19.27 -1.16
N SER A 166 -13.84 -19.64 -1.73
CA SER A 166 -13.98 -19.71 -3.19
C SER A 166 -13.89 -18.33 -3.86
N ALA A 167 -14.33 -17.26 -3.21
CA ALA A 167 -14.18 -15.90 -3.75
C ALA A 167 -12.71 -15.44 -3.77
N VAL A 168 -11.92 -15.83 -2.76
CA VAL A 168 -10.49 -15.56 -2.66
C VAL A 168 -9.70 -16.40 -3.69
N GLU A 169 -9.99 -17.71 -3.79
CA GLU A 169 -9.39 -18.58 -4.83
C GLU A 169 -9.62 -18.05 -6.25
N ARG A 170 -10.78 -17.44 -6.48
CA ARG A 170 -11.18 -16.85 -7.77
C ARG A 170 -10.69 -15.42 -7.98
N THR A 171 -9.85 -14.87 -7.09
CA THR A 171 -9.37 -13.48 -7.16
C THR A 171 -10.49 -12.43 -7.26
N LEU A 172 -11.69 -12.74 -6.76
CA LEU A 172 -12.82 -11.81 -6.67
C LEU A 172 -12.76 -10.97 -5.39
N VAL A 173 -12.07 -11.48 -4.38
CA VAL A 173 -11.83 -10.85 -3.09
C VAL A 173 -10.35 -10.92 -2.79
N GLU A 174 -9.76 -9.77 -2.44
CA GLU A 174 -8.42 -9.67 -1.90
C GLU A 174 -8.47 -9.66 -0.37
N GLU A 175 -7.64 -10.50 0.23
CA GLU A 175 -7.38 -10.49 1.66
C GLU A 175 -6.27 -9.50 1.97
N LYS A 176 -6.57 -8.51 2.81
CA LYS A 176 -5.59 -7.54 3.29
C LYS A 176 -5.54 -7.57 4.80
N THR A 177 -4.41 -7.97 5.35
CA THR A 177 -4.13 -7.85 6.78
C THR A 177 -3.88 -6.39 7.12
N VAL A 178 -4.75 -5.81 7.95
CA VAL A 178 -4.59 -4.47 8.49
C VAL A 178 -4.15 -4.59 9.94
N LYS A 179 -3.06 -3.92 10.28
CA LYS A 179 -2.59 -3.81 11.66
C LYS A 179 -3.32 -2.67 12.35
N MET A 180 -4.03 -2.99 13.42
CA MET A 180 -4.59 -2.01 14.34
C MET A 180 -3.66 -1.86 15.54
N PHE A 181 -3.33 -0.61 15.86
CA PHE A 181 -2.53 -0.26 17.03
C PHE A 181 -3.49 0.24 18.10
N GLU A 182 -3.45 -0.40 19.27
CA GLU A 182 -4.18 0.02 20.45
C GLU A 182 -3.18 0.40 21.54
N ALA A 183 -3.41 1.53 22.20
CA ALA A 183 -2.56 2.01 23.27
C ALA A 183 -3.35 2.12 24.57
N ALA A 184 -2.69 1.85 25.68
CA ALA A 184 -3.18 2.15 27.02
C ALA A 184 -2.05 2.74 27.86
N VAL A 185 -2.39 3.65 28.76
CA VAL A 185 -1.43 4.18 29.73
C VAL A 185 -0.97 3.05 30.66
N ASP A 186 0.33 3.02 30.98
CA ASP A 186 0.81 2.09 32.01
C ASP A 186 0.48 2.66 33.40
N GLU A 187 -0.49 2.06 34.09
CA GLU A 187 -0.95 2.50 35.42
C GLU A 187 0.20 2.64 36.43
N ASN A 188 1.23 1.79 36.35
CA ASN A 188 2.39 1.84 37.23
C ASN A 188 3.23 3.12 37.06
N ARG A 189 3.06 3.83 35.94
CA ARG A 189 3.79 5.06 35.58
C ARG A 189 2.88 6.27 35.48
N ARG A 190 1.61 6.17 35.91
CA ARG A 190 0.64 7.27 35.87
C ARG A 190 1.14 8.52 36.61
N GLY A 191 1.80 8.34 37.77
CA GLY A 191 2.40 9.46 38.51
C GLY A 191 3.58 10.14 37.80
N GLU A 192 4.36 9.39 37.01
CA GLU A 192 5.42 9.95 36.16
C GLU A 192 4.82 10.73 34.97
N ILE A 193 3.76 10.19 34.37
CA ILE A 193 3.01 10.82 33.28
C ILE A 193 2.35 12.12 33.75
N GLU A 194 1.68 12.12 34.90
CA GLU A 194 1.11 13.32 35.50
C GLU A 194 2.18 14.37 35.85
N SER A 195 3.35 13.94 36.32
CA SER A 195 4.51 14.84 36.54
C SER A 195 5.00 15.45 35.23
N LEU A 196 5.14 14.65 34.16
CA LEU A 196 5.56 15.14 32.84
C LEU A 196 4.51 16.02 32.15
N LEU A 197 3.22 15.74 32.37
CA LEU A 197 2.09 16.54 31.88
C LEU A 197 1.88 17.82 32.70
N SER A 198 2.24 17.84 33.98
CA SER A 198 2.17 19.03 34.85
C SER A 198 3.42 19.90 34.79
N GLN A 199 4.55 19.37 34.31
CA GLN A 199 5.70 20.14 33.83
C GLN A 199 5.33 20.88 32.54
N THR A 200 4.39 21.82 32.63
CA THR A 200 4.33 22.98 31.74
C THR A 200 5.65 23.70 31.96
N ALA A 201 6.65 23.38 31.14
CA ALA A 201 7.96 24.00 31.20
C ALA A 201 7.76 25.49 30.88
N GLU A 202 7.63 26.30 31.92
CA GLU A 202 7.77 27.75 31.87
C GLU A 202 9.21 28.05 31.45
N GLY A 203 9.44 28.08 30.14
CA GLY A 203 10.73 28.39 29.58
C GLY A 203 10.62 28.84 28.14
N ILE A 204 11.30 29.92 27.83
CA ILE A 204 11.38 30.43 26.46
C ILE A 204 12.32 29.50 25.68
N THR A 205 11.88 29.02 24.51
CA THR A 205 12.70 28.14 23.65
C THR A 205 13.70 28.95 22.82
N ASP A 206 13.20 29.99 22.15
CA ASP A 206 13.98 30.79 21.21
C ASP A 206 14.16 32.21 21.73
N LEU A 207 15.40 32.72 21.62
CA LEU A 207 15.70 34.10 21.91
C LEU A 207 15.20 34.99 20.76
N THR A 208 14.12 35.73 20.99
CA THR A 208 13.55 36.62 19.95
C THR A 208 14.18 38.02 19.98
N PRO A 209 14.14 38.76 18.86
CA PRO A 209 14.62 40.15 18.81
C PRO A 209 13.94 41.06 19.84
N GLU A 210 12.66 40.86 20.11
CA GLU A 210 11.88 41.64 21.07
C GLU A 210 12.38 41.43 22.50
N LEU A 211 12.68 40.18 22.87
CA LEU A 211 13.25 39.83 24.18
C LEU A 211 14.63 40.45 24.37
N ILE A 212 15.46 40.45 23.32
CA ILE A 212 16.78 41.10 23.32
C ILE A 212 16.62 42.60 23.55
N ALA A 213 15.65 43.23 22.89
CA ALA A 213 15.38 44.66 23.00
C ALA A 213 14.79 45.06 24.36
N SER A 214 13.92 44.22 24.95
CA SER A 214 13.29 44.47 26.27
C SER A 214 14.23 44.16 27.44
N GLY A 215 15.24 43.29 27.23
CA GLY A 215 16.16 42.85 28.28
C GLY A 215 15.58 41.80 29.22
N GLU A 216 14.32 41.39 29.02
CA GLU A 216 13.62 40.39 29.83
C GLU A 216 14.26 39.02 29.77
N TRP A 217 15.00 38.72 28.70
CA TRP A 217 15.75 37.47 28.51
C TRP A 217 16.70 37.15 29.68
N ARG A 218 17.16 38.15 30.45
CA ARG A 218 18.03 37.95 31.63
C ARG A 218 17.30 37.35 32.82
N ASN A 219 15.99 37.53 32.89
CA ASN A 219 15.14 37.08 34.00
C ASN A 219 14.28 35.87 33.62
N CYS A 220 14.36 35.40 32.37
CA CYS A 220 13.66 34.23 31.89
C CYS A 220 14.53 32.98 31.99
N THR A 221 13.90 31.84 32.29
CA THR A 221 14.50 30.52 32.17
C THR A 221 14.41 30.05 30.72
N PHE A 222 15.54 29.68 30.13
CA PHE A 222 15.58 29.05 28.82
C PHE A 222 15.45 27.54 28.97
N ARG A 223 14.70 26.92 28.05
CA ARG A 223 14.70 25.46 27.95
C ARG A 223 16.09 24.99 27.51
N PRO A 224 16.70 23.99 28.17
CA PRO A 224 17.96 23.42 27.70
C PRO A 224 17.78 22.84 26.29
N TYR A 225 18.69 23.19 25.38
CA TYR A 225 18.71 22.63 24.04
C TYR A 225 19.31 21.22 24.08
N ASN A 226 18.57 20.23 23.57
CA ASN A 226 19.08 18.88 23.47
C ASN A 226 20.03 18.75 22.26
N VAL A 227 21.33 18.63 22.55
CA VAL A 227 22.40 18.50 21.54
C VAL A 227 22.45 17.12 20.86
N GLU A 228 21.74 16.13 21.40
CA GLU A 228 21.64 14.78 20.83
C GLU A 228 20.56 14.68 19.74
N LEU A 229 19.70 15.70 19.61
CA LEU A 229 18.66 15.72 18.57
C LEU A 229 19.29 15.91 17.19
N GLU A 230 18.84 15.08 16.25
CA GLU A 230 19.16 15.30 14.85
C GLU A 230 18.53 16.62 14.36
N PRO A 231 19.31 17.51 13.74
CA PRO A 231 18.79 18.75 13.21
C PRO A 231 17.82 18.47 12.06
N ALA A 232 16.88 19.39 11.83
CA ALA A 232 15.96 19.28 10.71
C ALA A 232 16.73 19.15 9.38
N PHE A 233 16.31 18.20 8.55
CA PHE A 233 16.89 18.01 7.23
C PHE A 233 16.67 19.25 6.36
N VAL A 234 17.75 19.87 5.91
CA VAL A 234 17.71 20.98 4.95
C VAL A 234 18.10 20.44 3.58
N ASN A 235 17.22 20.66 2.60
CA ASN A 235 17.48 20.24 1.22
C ASN A 235 18.36 21.27 0.52
N TYR A 236 19.67 21.02 0.48
CA TYR A 236 20.60 21.77 -0.36
C TYR A 236 20.61 21.22 -1.79
N GLY A 237 20.86 22.07 -2.78
CA GLY A 237 21.13 21.61 -4.14
C GLY A 237 22.37 20.72 -4.15
N LYS A 238 22.25 19.49 -4.65
CA LYS A 238 23.34 18.51 -4.74
C LYS A 238 23.76 18.30 -6.20
N LYS A 239 25.06 18.09 -6.45
CA LYS A 239 25.54 17.60 -7.74
C LYS A 239 25.15 16.13 -7.91
N HIS A 240 24.94 15.70 -9.16
CA HIS A 240 24.77 14.29 -9.46
C HIS A 240 26.09 13.55 -9.14
N PRO A 241 26.08 12.40 -8.42
CA PRO A 241 27.31 11.73 -7.99
C PRO A 241 28.29 11.41 -9.13
N TYR A 242 27.75 11.05 -10.31
CA TYR A 242 28.57 10.80 -11.50
C TYR A 242 29.32 12.05 -12.00
N ASN A 243 28.69 13.23 -11.93
CA ASN A 243 29.33 14.47 -12.35
C ASN A 243 30.41 14.89 -11.35
N GLU A 244 30.18 14.66 -10.05
CA GLU A 244 31.19 14.89 -9.01
C GLU A 244 32.43 14.01 -9.24
N PHE A 245 32.23 12.75 -9.59
CA PHE A 245 33.32 11.85 -9.96
C PHE A 245 34.07 12.32 -11.22
N ILE A 246 33.35 12.75 -12.26
CA ILE A 246 33.96 13.30 -13.48
C ILE A 246 34.79 14.55 -13.17
N ASP A 247 34.25 15.48 -12.37
CA ASP A 247 34.96 16.70 -11.96
C ASP A 247 36.27 16.35 -11.24
N TRP A 248 36.22 15.40 -10.31
CA TRP A 248 37.41 14.91 -9.60
C TRP A 248 38.44 14.27 -10.55
N LEU A 249 37.99 13.41 -11.48
CA LEU A 249 38.89 12.77 -12.44
C LEU A 249 39.57 13.80 -13.36
N LYS A 250 38.82 14.81 -13.79
CA LYS A 250 39.35 15.93 -14.57
C LYS A 250 40.43 16.68 -13.79
N GLU A 251 40.18 16.99 -12.52
CA GLU A 251 41.15 17.67 -11.65
C GLU A 251 42.45 16.86 -11.53
N VAL A 252 42.36 15.54 -11.34
CA VAL A 252 43.53 14.65 -11.28
C VAL A 252 44.31 14.65 -12.60
N LEU A 253 43.65 14.46 -13.74
CA LEU A 253 44.32 14.40 -15.05
C LEU A 253 44.97 15.74 -15.44
N VAL A 254 44.27 16.85 -15.19
CA VAL A 254 44.83 18.19 -15.40
C VAL A 254 46.00 18.44 -14.45
N GLY A 255 45.91 18.01 -13.19
CA GLY A 255 47.00 18.08 -12.22
C GLY A 255 48.24 17.29 -12.63
N MET A 256 48.09 16.24 -13.43
CA MET A 256 49.18 15.48 -14.03
C MET A 256 49.74 16.11 -15.33
N GLY A 257 49.18 17.22 -15.79
CA GLY A 257 49.61 17.95 -16.99
C GLY A 257 48.93 17.53 -18.29
N PHE A 258 47.85 16.73 -18.23
CA PHE A 258 47.04 16.43 -19.41
C PHE A 258 46.12 17.60 -19.76
N ASN A 259 45.83 17.77 -21.06
CA ASN A 259 44.85 18.74 -21.53
C ASN A 259 43.53 18.03 -21.85
N GLU A 260 42.41 18.65 -21.48
CA GLU A 260 41.09 18.13 -21.81
C GLU A 260 40.79 18.33 -23.30
N TRP A 261 40.23 17.30 -23.93
CA TRP A 261 39.80 17.33 -25.33
C TRP A 261 38.32 16.99 -25.43
N TYR A 262 37.60 17.70 -26.31
CA TYR A 262 36.17 17.54 -26.52
C TYR A 262 35.90 17.06 -27.95
N GLY A 263 35.09 16.01 -28.09
CA GLY A 263 34.63 15.46 -29.36
C GLY A 263 33.10 15.53 -29.52
N PRO A 264 32.59 15.33 -30.73
CA PRO A 264 31.15 15.24 -30.98
C PRO A 264 30.55 13.96 -30.38
N TYR A 265 29.23 13.94 -30.13
CA TYR A 265 28.51 12.72 -29.70
C TYR A 265 28.36 11.69 -30.82
N VAL A 266 28.40 12.13 -32.07
CA VAL A 266 28.32 11.29 -33.26
C VAL A 266 29.65 11.39 -33.98
N GLU A 267 30.35 10.26 -34.05
CA GLU A 267 31.65 10.15 -34.70
C GLU A 267 31.52 9.32 -35.98
N THR A 268 32.38 9.58 -36.96
CA THR A 268 32.41 8.79 -38.19
C THR A 268 33.08 7.44 -37.93
N GLU A 269 32.64 6.40 -38.66
CA GLU A 269 33.19 5.05 -38.51
C GLU A 269 34.72 5.01 -38.74
N PHE A 270 35.19 5.86 -39.65
CA PHE A 270 36.60 6.06 -39.94
C PHE A 270 37.39 6.53 -38.70
N TRP A 271 36.95 7.58 -38.00
CA TRP A 271 37.64 8.09 -36.82
C TRP A 271 37.50 7.17 -35.60
N ASN A 272 36.33 6.53 -35.44
CA ASN A 272 36.08 5.65 -34.30
C ASN A 272 36.80 4.29 -34.40
N ASN A 273 37.08 3.80 -35.62
CA ASN A 273 37.66 2.45 -35.83
C ASN A 273 38.91 2.44 -36.69
N ASP A 274 38.85 2.98 -37.92
CA ASP A 274 39.90 2.79 -38.93
C ASP A 274 41.21 3.46 -38.50
N VAL A 275 41.14 4.65 -37.91
CA VAL A 275 42.31 5.39 -37.39
C VAL A 275 42.94 4.69 -36.18
N LEU A 276 42.15 3.94 -35.42
CA LEU A 276 42.61 3.13 -34.30
C LEU A 276 43.09 1.73 -34.73
N PHE A 277 43.17 1.47 -36.04
CA PHE A 277 43.54 0.18 -36.64
C PHE A 277 42.65 -0.99 -36.22
N VAL A 278 41.38 -0.73 -35.91
CA VAL A 278 40.38 -1.78 -35.64
C VAL A 278 39.95 -2.41 -36.97
N PRO A 279 40.08 -3.75 -37.15
CA PRO A 279 39.70 -4.42 -38.39
C PRO A 279 38.24 -4.16 -38.81
N GLN A 280 37.96 -4.16 -40.11
CA GLN A 280 36.60 -3.96 -40.65
C GLN A 280 35.65 -5.06 -40.20
N ASP A 281 36.13 -6.31 -40.11
CA ASP A 281 35.34 -7.47 -39.69
C ASP A 281 35.31 -7.64 -38.15
N HIS A 282 35.72 -6.63 -37.38
CA HIS A 282 35.76 -6.73 -35.93
C HIS A 282 34.33 -6.69 -35.35
N VAL A 283 34.02 -7.64 -34.47
CA VAL A 283 32.68 -7.82 -33.87
C VAL A 283 32.11 -6.57 -33.19
N ALA A 284 32.97 -5.67 -32.67
CA ALA A 284 32.55 -4.41 -32.05
C ALA A 284 32.02 -3.36 -33.05
N ARG A 285 32.22 -3.54 -34.35
CA ARG A 285 31.65 -2.69 -35.42
C ARG A 285 30.27 -3.16 -35.86
N ASP A 286 29.96 -4.42 -35.58
CA ASP A 286 28.74 -5.05 -36.06
C ASP A 286 27.53 -4.63 -35.22
N PHE A 287 26.37 -4.51 -35.87
CA PHE A 287 25.15 -4.09 -35.21
C PHE A 287 24.52 -5.28 -34.48
N GLN A 288 24.73 -5.38 -33.17
CA GLN A 288 24.04 -6.39 -32.34
C GLN A 288 22.66 -5.88 -31.92
N TYR A 289 21.62 -6.31 -32.65
CA TYR A 289 20.26 -6.27 -32.10
C TYR A 289 20.01 -7.53 -31.26
N GLU A 290 19.97 -7.40 -29.94
CA GLU A 290 19.19 -8.30 -29.10
C GLU A 290 17.76 -7.74 -29.06
N TRP A 291 16.83 -8.41 -29.74
CA TRP A 291 15.39 -8.15 -29.65
C TRP A 291 14.79 -9.02 -28.54
#